data_AF-A0A7S2B7H6-F1
#
_entry.id   AF-A0A7S2B7H6-F1
#
_cell.length_a   1.000
_cell.length_b   1.000
_cell.length_c   1.000
_cell.angle_alpha   90.00
_cell.angle_beta   90.00
_cell.angle_gamma   90.00
#
_symmetry.space_group_name_H-M   'P 1'
#
loop_
_entity.id
_entity.type
_entity.pdbx_description
1 polymer ?
#
loop_
_entity_poly.entity_id
_entity_poly.type
_entity_poly.pdbx_seq_one_letter_code
_entity_poly.pdbx_strand_id
1 'polypeptide(L)'
;QTAELAAVPCQCGKVPFSTAEAIRMLQTCEACGRTFDREESLHNLSKVSEANKNVRKGGDPMDHVKKLTALEKLVKPGATNGVPPKSPEVMRLLSNLAQLHYHLASRVKGSHAAESLKSFHHYQKQIAWRFEEMHGDWSKQRDATYLQVLYMSLTTQGLDAESRDEMAKKLSDACETMFGQPCLPDPLS
;
A
#
# COMPACT_ATOMS: atom_id res chain seq x y z
N GLN A 1 29.15 0.91 -12.73
CA GLN A 1 27.82 0.56 -12.18
C GLN A 1 27.68 1.33 -10.88
N THR A 2 26.99 2.47 -10.92
CA THR A 2 26.67 3.26 -9.73
C THR A 2 25.71 2.43 -8.89
N ALA A 3 26.17 1.99 -7.71
CA ALA A 3 25.28 1.46 -6.70
C ALA A 3 24.24 2.56 -6.41
N GLU A 4 23.00 2.34 -6.83
CA GLU A 4 21.87 3.14 -6.36
C GLU A 4 21.91 3.09 -4.84
N LEU A 5 22.33 4.21 -4.24
CA LEU A 5 22.36 4.43 -2.80
C LEU A 5 20.91 4.24 -2.35
N ALA A 6 20.56 3.05 -1.85
CA ALA A 6 19.22 2.74 -1.37
C ALA A 6 18.89 3.73 -0.27
N ALA A 7 18.19 4.81 -0.62
CA ALA A 7 17.70 5.76 0.35
C ALA A 7 16.74 4.97 1.25
N VAL A 8 17.02 4.96 2.55
CA VAL A 8 16.10 4.42 3.55
C VAL A 8 15.32 5.63 4.05
N PRO A 9 14.12 5.93 3.52
CA PRO A 9 13.37 7.05 4.04
C PRO A 9 13.05 6.82 5.51
N CYS A 10 13.18 7.86 6.33
CA CYS A 10 12.56 7.88 7.64
C CYS A 10 11.08 7.46 7.54
N GLN A 11 10.53 6.81 8.56
CA GLN A 11 9.10 6.45 8.65
C GLN A 11 8.11 7.59 8.35
N CYS A 12 8.49 8.86 8.47
CA CYS A 12 7.62 9.98 8.08
C CYS A 12 7.58 10.22 6.55
N GLY A 13 8.42 9.53 5.78
CA GLY A 13 8.51 9.64 4.33
C GLY A 13 9.07 10.98 3.83
N LYS A 14 9.58 11.85 4.71
CA LYS A 14 10.04 13.21 4.37
C LYS A 14 11.54 13.36 4.10
N VAL A 15 12.37 12.48 4.65
CA VAL A 15 13.84 12.56 4.54
C VAL A 15 14.38 11.26 3.92
N PRO A 16 14.98 11.31 2.73
CA PRO A 16 15.79 10.20 2.21
C PRO A 16 17.19 10.28 2.84
N PHE A 17 17.58 9.28 3.63
CA PHE A 17 18.96 9.22 4.13
C PHE A 17 19.87 8.71 3.02
N SER A 18 20.80 9.58 2.58
CA SER A 18 21.85 9.17 1.65
C SER A 18 22.82 8.25 2.37
N THR A 19 23.24 7.20 1.68
CA THR A 19 24.24 6.23 2.13
C THR A 19 25.64 6.84 2.37
N ALA A 20 25.83 8.14 2.08
CA ALA A 20 27.15 8.78 2.08
C ALA A 20 27.61 9.25 3.48
N GLU A 21 26.71 9.38 4.45
CA GLU A 21 27.06 9.86 5.79
C GLU A 21 26.32 9.07 6.88
N ALA A 22 26.98 8.07 7.47
CA ALA A 22 26.89 7.75 8.90
C ALA A 22 27.50 6.38 9.20
N ILE A 23 28.59 6.41 9.97
CA ILE A 23 29.20 5.29 10.72
C ILE A 23 28.26 4.80 11.86
N ARG A 24 27.13 5.48 12.11
CA ARG A 24 26.20 5.18 13.20
C ARG A 24 25.04 4.29 12.73
N MET A 25 24.93 3.10 13.32
CA MET A 25 23.82 2.15 13.11
C MET A 25 22.45 2.77 13.44
N LEU A 26 22.40 3.68 14.41
CA LEU A 26 21.21 4.43 14.81
C LEU A 26 21.18 5.81 14.14
N GLN A 27 20.08 6.11 13.45
CA GLN A 27 19.81 7.39 12.81
C GLN A 27 18.59 8.07 13.44
N THR A 28 18.65 9.38 13.62
CA THR A 28 17.52 10.18 14.10
C THR A 28 16.94 11.00 12.97
N CYS A 29 15.64 10.91 12.78
CA CYS A 29 14.91 11.62 11.73
C CYS A 29 14.71 13.09 12.07
N GLU A 30 15.35 13.99 11.35
CA GLU A 30 15.25 15.44 11.59
C GLU A 30 13.82 15.97 11.50
N ALA A 31 12.97 15.34 10.67
CA ALA A 31 11.58 15.75 10.49
C ALA A 31 10.60 15.24 11.58
N CYS A 32 10.92 14.14 12.29
CA CYS A 32 9.99 13.56 13.28
C CYS A 32 10.64 13.16 14.61
N GLY A 33 11.92 13.45 14.79
CA GLY A 33 12.70 13.20 16.01
C GLY A 33 12.92 11.72 16.37
N ARG A 34 12.38 10.77 15.59
CA ARG A 34 12.50 9.34 15.93
C ARG A 34 13.85 8.77 15.57
N THR A 35 14.39 7.97 16.48
CA THR A 35 15.60 7.18 16.26
C THR A 35 15.25 5.79 15.75
N PHE A 36 15.99 5.29 14.76
CA PHE A 36 15.81 3.97 14.16
C PHE A 36 17.16 3.34 13.79
N ASP A 37 17.18 2.01 13.73
CA ASP A 37 18.30 1.22 13.24
C ASP A 37 18.20 1.06 11.72
N ARG A 38 19.20 1.55 10.99
CA ARG A 38 19.25 1.52 9.53
C ARG A 38 19.36 0.10 8.98
N GLU A 39 20.20 -0.73 9.59
CA GLU A 39 20.44 -2.09 9.13
C GLU A 39 19.21 -2.96 9.37
N GLU A 40 18.55 -2.81 10.51
CA GLU A 40 17.30 -3.50 10.79
C GLU A 40 16.18 -3.05 9.83
N SER A 41 16.08 -1.76 9.52
CA SER A 41 15.10 -1.26 8.55
C SER A 41 15.36 -1.80 7.14
N LEU A 42 16.62 -1.84 6.68
CA LEU A 42 17.00 -2.45 5.40
C LEU A 42 16.71 -3.95 5.37
N HIS A 43 17.01 -4.64 6.46
CA HIS A 43 16.72 -6.06 6.60
C HIS A 43 15.21 -6.33 6.54
N ASN A 44 14.39 -5.49 7.19
CA ASN A 44 12.93 -5.58 7.15
C ASN A 44 12.37 -5.24 5.76
N LEU A 45 12.92 -4.24 5.07
CA LEU A 45 12.59 -3.95 3.67
C LEU A 45 12.89 -5.16 2.76
N SER A 46 14.05 -5.80 2.94
CA SER A 46 14.43 -6.99 2.19
C SER A 46 13.44 -8.14 2.41
N LYS A 47 13.02 -8.39 3.66
CA LYS A 47 11.98 -9.39 3.99
C LYS A 47 10.68 -9.13 3.24
N VAL A 48 10.21 -7.88 3.23
CA VAL A 48 8.97 -7.51 2.53
C VAL A 48 9.12 -7.69 1.02
N SER A 49 10.26 -7.26 0.44
CA SER A 49 10.52 -7.42 -0.99
C SER A 49 10.57 -8.90 -1.40
N GLU A 50 11.21 -9.76 -0.60
CA GLU A 50 11.25 -11.20 -0.86
C GLU A 50 9.87 -11.84 -0.77
N ALA A 51 9.09 -11.50 0.26
CA ALA A 51 7.73 -12.00 0.42
C ALA A 51 6.84 -11.61 -0.78
N ASN A 52 6.93 -10.36 -1.24
CA ASN A 52 6.24 -9.89 -2.44
C ASN A 52 6.63 -10.66 -3.71
N LYS A 53 7.91 -11.00 -3.86
CA LYS A 53 8.40 -11.82 -4.99
C LYS A 53 7.86 -13.24 -4.94
N ASN A 54 7.73 -13.82 -3.75
CA ASN A 54 7.26 -15.19 -3.59
C ASN A 54 5.78 -15.39 -3.93
N VAL A 55 4.93 -14.36 -3.77
CA VAL A 55 3.53 -14.40 -4.24
C VAL A 55 3.46 -14.64 -5.76
N ARG A 56 4.35 -14.02 -6.53
CA ARG A 56 4.40 -14.15 -7.99
C ARG A 56 4.80 -15.55 -8.48
N LYS A 57 5.44 -16.35 -7.62
CA LYS A 57 5.86 -17.71 -7.94
C LYS A 57 4.72 -18.74 -7.84
N GLY A 58 3.52 -18.30 -7.47
CA GLY A 58 2.37 -19.17 -7.24
C GLY A 58 2.38 -19.84 -5.87
N GLY A 59 1.44 -20.75 -5.64
CA GLY A 59 1.24 -21.44 -4.36
C GLY A 59 -0.16 -21.25 -3.79
N ASP A 60 -0.39 -21.78 -2.59
CA ASP A 60 -1.67 -21.68 -1.92
C ASP A 60 -1.96 -20.23 -1.46
N PRO A 61 -3.09 -19.62 -1.86
CA PRO A 61 -3.42 -18.25 -1.47
C PRO A 61 -3.55 -18.05 0.04
N MET A 62 -4.04 -19.04 0.81
CA MET A 62 -4.16 -18.88 2.26
C MET A 62 -2.80 -18.84 2.96
N ASP A 63 -1.85 -19.67 2.50
CA ASP A 63 -0.47 -19.62 2.99
C ASP A 63 0.21 -18.28 2.68
N HIS A 64 -0.05 -17.72 1.50
CA HIS A 64 0.45 -16.38 1.17
C HIS A 64 -0.17 -15.31 2.07
N VAL A 65 -1.49 -15.33 2.28
CA VAL A 65 -2.15 -14.39 3.21
C VAL A 65 -1.50 -14.45 4.59
N LYS A 66 -1.35 -15.64 5.19
CA LYS A 66 -0.71 -15.81 6.50
C LYS A 66 0.70 -15.19 6.55
N LYS A 67 1.52 -15.46 5.53
CA LYS A 67 2.90 -14.96 5.45
C LYS A 67 2.94 -13.44 5.31
N LEU A 68 2.11 -12.86 4.44
CA LEU A 68 2.10 -11.42 4.19
C LEU A 68 1.49 -10.65 5.37
N THR A 69 0.41 -11.15 5.98
CA THR A 69 -0.21 -10.52 7.17
C THR A 69 0.78 -10.43 8.33
N ALA A 70 1.67 -11.42 8.50
CA ALA A 70 2.72 -11.37 9.53
C ALA A 70 3.72 -10.21 9.34
N LEU A 71 3.85 -9.69 8.11
CA LEU A 71 4.72 -8.57 7.76
C LEU A 71 4.02 -7.21 7.87
N GLU A 72 2.71 -7.16 8.08
CA GLU A 72 1.96 -5.89 8.20
C GLU A 72 2.52 -4.99 9.28
N LYS A 73 2.93 -5.57 10.41
CA LYS A 73 3.53 -4.83 11.53
C LYS A 73 4.74 -4.01 11.10
N LEU A 74 5.45 -4.44 10.05
CA LEU A 74 6.63 -3.74 9.52
C LEU A 74 6.23 -2.57 8.63
N VAL A 75 5.04 -2.57 8.03
CA VAL A 75 4.60 -1.51 7.10
C VAL A 75 3.58 -0.55 7.71
N LYS A 76 3.18 -0.81 8.97
CA LYS A 76 2.29 0.08 9.74
C LYS A 76 2.96 1.45 9.93
N PRO A 77 2.22 2.57 9.74
CA PRO A 77 2.73 3.89 10.07
C PRO A 77 3.26 3.93 11.51
N GLY A 78 4.48 4.41 11.69
CA GLY A 78 5.08 4.55 13.01
C GLY A 78 5.77 3.31 13.59
N ALA A 79 5.90 2.21 12.82
CA ALA A 79 6.66 1.04 13.26
C ALA A 79 8.16 1.36 13.41
N THR A 80 8.73 1.08 14.58
CA THR A 80 10.18 1.18 14.81
C THR A 80 10.91 0.22 13.87
N ASN A 81 11.91 0.72 13.16
CA ASN A 81 12.68 -0.03 12.15
C ASN A 81 11.79 -0.65 11.05
N GLY A 82 10.60 -0.09 10.85
CA GLY A 82 9.65 -0.50 9.83
C GLY A 82 10.12 -0.14 8.43
N VAL A 83 9.35 -0.60 7.45
CA VAL A 83 9.49 -0.22 6.05
C VAL A 83 8.86 1.15 5.86
N PRO A 84 9.53 2.07 5.12
CA PRO A 84 9.00 3.40 4.92
C PRO A 84 7.61 3.38 4.27
N PRO A 85 6.62 4.13 4.81
CA PRO A 85 5.23 4.11 4.34
C PRO A 85 5.02 4.34 2.84
N LYS A 86 5.93 5.10 2.20
CA LYS A 86 5.91 5.45 0.77
C LYS A 86 6.75 4.51 -0.10
N SER A 87 7.32 3.45 0.47
CA SER A 87 8.11 2.49 -0.31
C SER A 87 7.19 1.73 -1.28
N PRO A 88 7.62 1.51 -2.54
CA PRO A 88 6.89 0.67 -3.48
C PRO A 88 6.62 -0.75 -2.96
N GLU A 89 7.48 -1.25 -2.07
CA GLU A 89 7.29 -2.58 -1.46
C GLU A 89 6.12 -2.62 -0.47
N VAL A 90 5.80 -1.51 0.18
CA VAL A 90 4.60 -1.40 1.03
C VAL A 90 3.35 -1.43 0.16
N MET A 91 3.32 -0.63 -0.91
CA MET A 91 2.20 -0.61 -1.85
C MET A 91 1.98 -2.00 -2.47
N ARG A 92 3.06 -2.68 -2.84
CA ARG A 92 3.00 -4.04 -3.38
C ARG A 92 2.53 -5.08 -2.36
N LEU A 93 2.95 -4.97 -1.09
CA LEU A 93 2.48 -5.85 -0.02
C LEU A 93 0.97 -5.74 0.18
N LEU A 94 0.47 -4.51 0.30
CA LEU A 94 -0.96 -4.24 0.49
C LEU A 94 -1.78 -4.67 -0.74
N SER A 95 -1.26 -4.41 -1.94
CA SER A 95 -1.90 -4.84 -3.19
C SER A 95 -1.97 -6.37 -3.28
N ASN A 96 -0.88 -7.08 -2.96
CA ASN A 96 -0.87 -8.54 -2.91
C ASN A 96 -1.90 -9.09 -1.91
N LEU A 97 -1.95 -8.52 -0.70
CA LEU A 97 -2.94 -8.89 0.32
C LEU A 97 -4.37 -8.67 -0.16
N ALA A 98 -4.67 -7.51 -0.75
CA ALA A 98 -5.98 -7.22 -1.34
C ALA A 98 -6.35 -8.26 -2.40
N GLN A 99 -5.48 -8.50 -3.38
CA GLN A 99 -5.75 -9.42 -4.49
C GLN A 99 -5.92 -10.87 -4.02
N LEU A 100 -5.13 -11.32 -3.04
CA LEU A 100 -5.28 -12.65 -2.46
C LEU A 100 -6.64 -12.81 -1.75
N HIS A 101 -7.07 -11.79 -0.99
CA HIS A 101 -8.37 -11.82 -0.34
C HIS A 101 -9.53 -11.76 -1.33
N TYR A 102 -9.42 -10.97 -2.40
CA TYR A 102 -10.40 -10.97 -3.48
C TYR A 102 -10.51 -12.35 -4.16
N HIS A 103 -9.36 -12.97 -4.43
CA HIS A 103 -9.30 -14.33 -4.99
C HIS A 103 -9.86 -15.41 -4.06
N LEU A 104 -9.65 -15.29 -2.75
CA LEU A 104 -10.26 -16.19 -1.77
C LEU A 104 -11.78 -16.01 -1.72
N ALA A 105 -12.25 -14.76 -1.75
CA ALA A 105 -13.68 -14.44 -1.76
C ALA A 105 -14.40 -14.96 -2.99
N SER A 106 -13.75 -14.99 -4.16
CA SER A 106 -14.36 -15.51 -5.40
C SER A 106 -14.42 -17.04 -5.45
N ARG A 107 -13.64 -17.74 -4.63
CA ARG A 107 -13.54 -19.21 -4.62
C ARG A 107 -14.33 -19.88 -3.51
N VAL A 108 -14.55 -19.20 -2.39
CA VAL A 108 -15.25 -19.75 -1.22
C VAL A 108 -16.63 -19.09 -1.11
N LYS A 109 -17.64 -19.80 -0.61
CA LYS A 109 -18.99 -19.25 -0.37
C LYS A 109 -19.25 -19.05 1.12
N GLY A 110 -20.20 -18.18 1.46
CA GLY A 110 -20.65 -17.98 2.85
C GLY A 110 -19.78 -16.99 3.64
N SER A 111 -19.69 -17.19 4.95
CA SER A 111 -19.04 -16.25 5.89
C SER A 111 -17.58 -15.94 5.56
N HIS A 112 -16.80 -16.95 5.14
CA HIS A 112 -15.40 -16.77 4.76
C HIS A 112 -15.20 -15.87 3.53
N ALA A 113 -16.18 -15.85 2.61
CA ALA A 113 -16.16 -14.95 1.47
C ALA A 113 -16.36 -13.50 1.93
N ALA A 114 -17.33 -13.27 2.83
CA ALA A 114 -17.61 -11.96 3.38
C ALA A 114 -16.43 -11.41 4.20
N GLU A 115 -15.78 -12.25 5.02
CA GLU A 115 -14.56 -11.88 5.75
C GLU A 115 -13.42 -11.51 4.81
N SER A 116 -13.22 -12.28 3.75
CA SER A 116 -12.19 -12.00 2.75
C SER A 116 -12.49 -10.69 2.00
N LEU A 117 -13.75 -10.42 1.63
CA LEU A 117 -14.14 -9.14 1.03
C LEU A 117 -13.92 -7.96 1.99
N LYS A 118 -14.21 -8.13 3.27
CA LYS A 118 -13.93 -7.10 4.28
C LYS A 118 -12.43 -6.80 4.34
N SER A 119 -11.58 -7.82 4.33
CA SER A 119 -10.12 -7.65 4.28
C SER A 119 -9.66 -7.00 2.98
N PHE A 120 -10.22 -7.39 1.83
CA PHE A 120 -9.95 -6.74 0.54
C PHE A 120 -10.21 -5.23 0.60
N HIS A 121 -11.40 -4.82 1.05
CA HIS A 121 -11.76 -3.40 1.18
C HIS A 121 -10.88 -2.67 2.19
N HIS A 122 -10.50 -3.33 3.28
CA HIS A 122 -9.56 -2.79 4.25
C HIS A 122 -8.20 -2.45 3.63
N TYR A 123 -7.63 -3.34 2.81
CA TYR A 123 -6.36 -3.06 2.14
C TYR A 123 -6.49 -2.03 1.02
N GLN A 124 -7.59 -2.03 0.26
CA GLN A 124 -7.83 -0.99 -0.76
C GLN A 124 -7.86 0.42 -0.15
N LYS A 125 -8.52 0.59 1.00
CA LYS A 125 -8.51 1.86 1.76
C LYS A 125 -7.10 2.27 2.16
N GLN A 126 -6.28 1.35 2.66
CA GLN A 126 -4.90 1.65 3.03
C GLN A 126 -4.05 2.05 1.82
N ILE A 127 -4.27 1.43 0.66
CA ILE A 127 -3.58 1.78 -0.59
C ILE A 127 -4.00 3.19 -1.03
N ALA A 128 -5.30 3.50 -1.05
CA ALA A 128 -5.82 4.82 -1.40
C ALA A 128 -5.24 5.92 -0.49
N TRP A 129 -5.28 5.72 0.83
CA TRP A 129 -4.70 6.64 1.80
C TRP A 129 -3.20 6.89 1.56
N ARG A 130 -2.44 5.89 1.13
CA ARG A 130 -1.01 6.07 0.84
C ARG A 130 -0.76 6.87 -0.44
N PHE A 131 -1.59 6.71 -1.47
CA PHE A 131 -1.53 7.58 -2.65
C PHE A 131 -1.81 9.04 -2.28
N GLU A 132 -2.80 9.27 -1.41
CA GLU A 132 -3.09 10.58 -0.85
C GLU A 132 -1.86 11.13 -0.12
N GLU A 133 -1.27 10.39 0.81
CA GLU A 133 -0.03 10.83 1.50
C GLU A 133 1.16 11.09 0.57
N MET A 134 1.24 10.42 -0.60
CA MET A 134 2.32 10.61 -1.57
C MET A 134 2.15 11.84 -2.45
N HIS A 135 0.94 12.11 -2.95
CA HIS A 135 0.68 13.20 -3.91
C HIS A 135 -0.12 14.38 -3.34
N GLY A 136 -0.49 14.32 -2.06
CA GLY A 136 -1.26 15.35 -1.35
C GLY A 136 -2.76 15.04 -1.33
N ASP A 137 -3.58 16.04 -1.61
CA ASP A 137 -5.04 15.86 -1.60
C ASP A 137 -5.50 14.84 -2.66
N TRP A 138 -6.55 14.06 -2.35
CA TRP A 138 -7.13 13.09 -3.30
C TRP A 138 -7.62 13.78 -4.57
N SER A 139 -8.08 15.02 -4.45
CA SER A 139 -8.52 15.87 -5.55
C SER A 139 -7.41 16.18 -6.58
N LYS A 140 -6.13 15.92 -6.25
CA LYS A 140 -4.99 16.18 -7.14
C LYS A 140 -4.34 14.91 -7.68
N GLN A 141 -4.95 13.75 -7.44
CA GLN A 141 -4.41 12.47 -7.88
C GLN A 141 -4.40 12.37 -9.40
N ARG A 142 -3.25 11.98 -9.94
CA ARG A 142 -3.04 11.71 -11.38
C ARG A 142 -2.56 10.29 -11.64
N ASP A 143 -2.49 9.46 -10.60
CA ASP A 143 -2.02 8.08 -10.71
C ASP A 143 -3.18 7.16 -11.13
N ALA A 144 -3.01 6.48 -12.26
CA ALA A 144 -4.02 5.54 -12.76
C ALA A 144 -4.29 4.38 -11.78
N THR A 145 -3.29 4.01 -10.98
CA THR A 145 -3.43 2.97 -9.94
C THR A 145 -4.37 3.42 -8.83
N TYR A 146 -4.38 4.72 -8.48
CA TYR A 146 -5.31 5.26 -7.49
C TYR A 146 -6.76 5.16 -7.98
N LEU A 147 -7.02 5.53 -9.24
CA LEU A 147 -8.32 5.36 -9.88
C LEU A 147 -8.76 3.89 -9.89
N GLN A 148 -7.84 2.99 -10.25
CA GLN A 148 -8.12 1.55 -10.28
C GLN A 148 -8.49 0.99 -8.89
N VAL A 149 -7.80 1.44 -7.84
CA VAL A 149 -8.09 1.08 -6.44
C VAL A 149 -9.50 1.49 -6.04
N LEU A 150 -9.89 2.73 -6.33
CA LEU A 150 -11.23 3.24 -6.04
C LEU A 150 -12.30 2.51 -6.84
N TYR A 151 -12.08 2.35 -8.14
CA TYR A 151 -13.01 1.67 -9.03
C TYR A 151 -13.25 0.20 -8.65
N MET A 152 -12.17 -0.54 -8.40
CA MET A 152 -12.26 -1.93 -7.94
C MET A 152 -13.01 -2.05 -6.61
N SER A 153 -12.85 -1.09 -5.71
CA SER A 153 -13.56 -1.09 -4.42
C SER A 153 -15.05 -0.85 -4.61
N LEU A 154 -15.44 0.07 -5.49
CA LEU A 154 -16.84 0.40 -5.78
C LEU A 154 -17.59 -0.71 -6.54
N THR A 155 -16.88 -1.42 -7.43
CA THR A 155 -17.46 -2.52 -8.22
C THR A 155 -17.49 -3.85 -7.49
N THR A 156 -16.73 -3.98 -6.40
CA THR A 156 -16.71 -5.20 -5.58
C THR A 156 -17.79 -5.16 -4.51
N GLN A 157 -18.50 -6.28 -4.33
CA GLN A 157 -19.54 -6.40 -3.31
C GLN A 157 -18.99 -6.29 -1.87
N GLY A 158 -19.87 -6.01 -0.91
CA GLY A 158 -19.54 -6.02 0.52
C GLY A 158 -18.89 -4.74 1.04
N LEU A 159 -18.76 -3.69 0.21
CA LEU A 159 -18.39 -2.36 0.68
C LEU A 159 -19.58 -1.72 1.41
N ASP A 160 -19.34 -1.25 2.64
CA ASP A 160 -20.35 -0.54 3.44
C ASP A 160 -20.73 0.82 2.80
N ALA A 161 -21.90 1.33 3.16
CA ALA A 161 -22.48 2.52 2.52
C ALA A 161 -21.62 3.78 2.71
N GLU A 162 -21.15 4.03 3.92
CA GLU A 162 -20.29 5.18 4.24
C GLU A 162 -19.02 5.18 3.40
N SER A 163 -18.36 4.03 3.32
CA SER A 163 -17.14 3.87 2.53
C SER A 163 -17.38 3.93 1.03
N ARG A 164 -18.54 3.46 0.58
CA ARG A 164 -18.94 3.57 -0.82
C ARG A 164 -19.12 5.03 -1.22
N ASP A 165 -19.80 5.81 -0.39
CA ASP A 165 -20.02 7.24 -0.64
C ASP A 165 -18.69 8.01 -0.64
N GLU A 166 -17.80 7.72 0.33
CA GLU A 166 -16.46 8.31 0.38
C GLU A 166 -15.64 7.99 -0.88
N MET A 167 -15.55 6.70 -1.26
CA MET A 167 -14.78 6.28 -2.43
C MET A 167 -15.37 6.77 -3.75
N ALA A 168 -16.69 6.82 -3.86
CA ALA A 168 -17.38 7.35 -5.04
C ALA A 168 -17.06 8.83 -5.22
N LYS A 169 -17.10 9.61 -4.13
CA LYS A 169 -16.70 11.02 -4.16
C LYS A 169 -15.23 11.17 -4.56
N LYS A 170 -14.32 10.42 -3.95
CA LYS A 170 -12.89 10.45 -4.29
C LYS A 170 -12.64 10.11 -5.76
N LEU A 171 -13.37 9.13 -6.31
CA LEU A 171 -13.23 8.75 -7.71
C LEU A 171 -13.75 9.86 -8.63
N SER A 172 -14.88 10.48 -8.29
CA SER A 172 -15.44 11.61 -9.04
C SER A 172 -14.47 12.78 -9.08
N ASP A 173 -13.97 13.22 -7.92
CA ASP A 173 -13.03 14.35 -7.81
C ASP A 173 -11.74 14.10 -8.61
N ALA A 174 -11.20 12.87 -8.54
CA ALA A 174 -10.01 12.47 -9.29
C ALA A 174 -10.28 12.40 -10.80
N CYS A 175 -11.43 11.90 -11.22
CA CYS A 175 -11.83 11.86 -12.64
C CYS A 175 -12.03 13.27 -13.21
N GLU A 176 -12.62 14.20 -12.45
CA GLU A 176 -12.78 15.59 -12.88
C GLU A 176 -11.41 16.23 -13.14
N THR A 177 -10.46 15.95 -12.27
CA THR A 177 -9.10 16.50 -12.38
C THR A 177 -8.30 15.88 -13.55
N MET A 178 -8.46 14.59 -13.81
CA MET A 178 -7.70 13.89 -14.85
C MET A 178 -8.33 13.97 -16.24
N PHE A 179 -9.65 13.96 -16.31
CA PHE A 179 -10.41 13.78 -17.55
C PHE A 179 -11.44 14.89 -17.80
N GLY A 180 -11.69 15.79 -16.84
CA GLY A 180 -12.71 16.83 -16.96
C GLY A 180 -14.15 16.31 -16.86
N GLN A 181 -14.35 15.12 -16.28
CA GLN A 181 -15.67 14.49 -16.12
C GLN A 181 -15.75 13.69 -14.80
N PRO A 182 -16.94 13.48 -14.21
CA PRO A 182 -17.09 12.87 -12.88
C PRO A 182 -16.97 11.33 -12.87
N CYS A 183 -16.70 10.71 -14.02
CA CYS A 183 -16.62 9.26 -14.16
C CYS A 183 -15.40 8.83 -14.98
N LEU A 184 -14.99 7.57 -14.80
CA LEU A 184 -13.98 6.96 -15.66
C LEU A 184 -14.49 6.93 -17.11
N PRO A 185 -13.67 7.29 -18.10
CA PRO A 185 -14.03 7.12 -19.51
C PRO A 185 -14.32 5.65 -19.83
N ASP A 186 -15.22 5.37 -20.77
CA ASP A 186 -15.62 4.01 -21.20
C ASP A 186 -14.48 2.99 -21.41
N PRO A 187 -13.29 3.33 -21.98
CA PRO A 187 -12.19 2.36 -22.08
C PRO A 187 -11.50 2.03 -20.74
N LEU A 188 -11.80 2.78 -19.68
CA LEU A 188 -11.21 2.67 -18.34
C LEU A 188 -12.23 2.26 -17.26
N SER A 189 -13.53 2.27 -17.58
CA SER A 189 -14.62 1.72 -16.76
C SER A 189 -14.74 0.21 -16.98
#